data_AF-W2T0F6-F1
#
_entry.id   AF-W2T0F6-F1
#
_cell.length_a   1.000
_cell.length_b   1.000
_cell.length_c   1.000
_cell.angle_alpha   90.00
_cell.angle_beta   90.00
_cell.angle_gamma   90.00
#
_symmetry.space_group_name_H-M   'P 1'
#
loop_
_entity.id
_entity.type
_entity.pdbx_description
1 polymer ?
#
loop_
_entity_poly.entity_id
_entity_poly.type
_entity_poly.pdbx_seq_one_letter_code
_entity_poly.pdbx_strand_id
1 'polypeptide(L)'
;MPPSLTATFIEQFVEAEGVRLLSNLLQRCQICPGREAQALCLLGAFRALLNSTRGRTAVLQDPKALLAIAQAIDINDCKCKIVAIEILSGLCFVPEEGHRQVLTALTQLSPILGERTRFQTLVSDLHKRFNTERETDRVRIAILGLINALLRTGNAEATVATWLDVSKSHPTASRLTIRALIALGVISHEKVVPISRLLDSLL
;
A
#
# COMPACT_ATOMS: atom_id res chain seq x y z
N MET A 1 19.32 -26.69 -27.81
CA MET A 1 20.02 -25.48 -27.35
C MET A 1 20.07 -25.52 -25.84
N PRO A 2 21.23 -25.33 -25.20
CA PRO A 2 21.26 -25.16 -23.75
C PRO A 2 20.61 -23.81 -23.39
N PRO A 3 19.86 -23.72 -22.28
CA PRO A 3 19.32 -22.45 -21.81
C PRO A 3 20.47 -21.49 -21.50
N SER A 4 20.30 -20.22 -21.88
CA SER A 4 21.25 -19.14 -21.67
C SER A 4 21.66 -19.05 -20.20
N LEU A 5 22.93 -19.31 -19.94
CA LEU A 5 23.61 -19.12 -18.65
C LEU A 5 23.68 -17.61 -18.33
N THR A 6 22.77 -17.10 -17.48
CA THR A 6 22.96 -15.98 -16.52
C THR A 6 21.64 -15.44 -15.92
N ALA A 7 20.56 -16.24 -15.84
CA ALA A 7 19.38 -15.79 -15.10
C ALA A 7 19.74 -15.58 -13.61
N THR A 8 19.51 -14.37 -13.08
CA THR A 8 19.74 -14.09 -11.65
C THR A 8 18.89 -15.03 -10.78
N PHE A 9 19.28 -15.26 -9.51
CA PHE A 9 18.47 -16.08 -8.59
C PHE A 9 16.99 -15.65 -8.58
N ILE A 10 16.72 -14.34 -8.67
CA ILE A 10 15.36 -13.80 -8.70
C ILE A 10 14.61 -14.20 -9.97
N GLU A 11 15.26 -14.20 -11.13
CA GLU A 11 14.64 -14.66 -12.39
C GLU A 11 14.25 -16.13 -12.29
N GLN A 12 15.19 -16.99 -11.86
CA GLN A 12 14.94 -18.42 -11.67
C GLN A 12 13.84 -18.67 -10.64
N PHE A 13 13.84 -17.91 -9.54
CA PHE A 13 12.82 -18.01 -8.49
C PHE A 13 11.43 -17.64 -9.02
N VAL A 14 11.32 -16.57 -9.81
CA VAL A 14 10.05 -16.14 -10.41
C VAL A 14 9.58 -17.14 -11.47
N GLU A 15 10.48 -17.64 -12.32
CA GLU A 15 10.18 -18.67 -13.33
C GLU A 15 9.71 -19.99 -12.69
N ALA A 16 10.25 -20.34 -11.53
CA ALA A 16 9.85 -21.51 -10.76
C ALA A 16 8.60 -21.29 -9.89
N GLU A 17 7.79 -20.26 -10.17
CA GLU A 17 6.53 -19.97 -9.45
C GLU A 17 6.74 -19.67 -7.95
N GLY A 18 7.92 -19.16 -7.59
CA GLY A 18 8.30 -18.89 -6.21
C GLY A 18 7.43 -17.83 -5.54
N VAL A 19 6.95 -16.84 -6.29
CA VAL A 19 6.02 -15.82 -5.76
C VAL A 19 4.74 -16.47 -5.28
N ARG A 20 4.12 -17.33 -6.12
CA ARG A 20 2.91 -18.09 -5.79
C ARG A 20 3.12 -19.02 -4.59
N LEU A 21 4.29 -19.66 -4.49
CA LEU A 21 4.65 -20.47 -3.32
C LEU A 21 4.69 -19.62 -2.04
N LEU A 22 5.34 -18.45 -2.06
CA LEU A 22 5.35 -17.54 -0.92
C LEU A 22 3.95 -17.08 -0.53
N SER A 23 3.09 -16.77 -1.49
CA SER A 23 1.70 -16.36 -1.22
C SER A 23 0.94 -17.46 -0.49
N ASN A 24 1.04 -18.70 -0.96
CA ASN A 24 0.37 -19.84 -0.36
C ASN A 24 0.89 -20.14 1.07
N LEU A 25 2.20 -20.02 1.28
CA LEU A 25 2.79 -20.20 2.61
C LEU A 25 2.36 -19.09 3.57
N LEU A 26 2.28 -17.85 3.09
CA LEU A 26 1.85 -16.71 3.90
C LEU A 26 0.37 -16.86 4.30
N GLN A 27 -0.51 -17.24 3.37
CA GLN A 27 -1.91 -17.53 3.65
C GLN A 27 -2.07 -18.66 4.67
N ARG A 28 -1.26 -19.72 4.57
CA ARG A 28 -1.27 -20.80 5.58
C ARG A 28 -0.89 -20.31 6.97
N CYS A 29 0.01 -19.34 7.07
CA CYS A 29 0.37 -18.75 8.37
C CYS A 29 -0.77 -17.90 8.96
N GLN A 30 -1.63 -17.32 8.13
CA GLN A 30 -2.75 -16.48 8.59
C GLN A 30 -3.91 -17.30 9.19
N ILE A 31 -4.08 -18.55 8.75
CA ILE A 31 -5.13 -19.45 9.26
C ILE A 31 -4.65 -20.36 10.40
N CYS A 32 -3.34 -20.47 10.63
CA CYS A 32 -2.76 -21.32 11.66
C CYS A 32 -2.23 -20.45 12.81
N PRO A 33 -2.74 -20.59 14.05
CA PRO A 33 -2.23 -19.83 15.18
C PRO A 33 -0.76 -20.18 15.49
N GLY A 34 -0.01 -19.22 16.05
CA GLY A 34 1.38 -19.43 16.46
C GLY A 34 2.40 -19.45 15.31
N ARG A 35 2.04 -18.90 14.14
CA ARG A 35 2.91 -18.83 12.95
C ARG A 35 3.39 -17.42 12.60
N GLU A 36 3.35 -16.50 13.56
CA GLU A 36 3.68 -15.09 13.35
C GLU A 36 5.14 -14.90 12.95
N ALA A 37 6.06 -15.68 13.54
CA ALA A 37 7.48 -15.64 13.15
C ALA A 37 7.69 -16.06 11.69
N GLN A 38 7.02 -17.13 11.24
CA GLN A 38 7.09 -17.58 9.85
C GLN A 38 6.45 -16.57 8.91
N ALA A 39 5.29 -16.00 9.26
CA ALA A 39 4.65 -14.94 8.49
C ALA A 39 5.58 -13.73 8.32
N LEU A 40 6.27 -13.31 9.38
CA LEU A 40 7.23 -12.21 9.33
C LEU A 40 8.42 -12.52 8.41
N CYS A 41 8.95 -13.75 8.45
CA CYS A 41 10.00 -14.18 7.52
C CYS A 41 9.53 -14.16 6.06
N LEU A 42 8.32 -14.63 5.79
CA LEU A 42 7.73 -14.64 4.44
C LEU A 42 7.48 -13.21 3.92
N LEU A 43 6.97 -12.32 4.77
CA LEU A 43 6.86 -10.90 4.44
C LEU A 43 8.23 -10.26 4.19
N GLY A 44 9.26 -10.67 4.93
CA GLY A 44 10.66 -10.29 4.67
C GLY A 44 11.15 -10.74 3.29
N ALA A 45 10.80 -11.96 2.86
CA ALA A 45 11.11 -12.45 1.52
C ALA A 45 10.40 -11.63 0.43
N PHE A 46 9.14 -11.26 0.64
CA PHE A 46 8.45 -10.32 -0.25
C PHE A 46 9.17 -8.97 -0.33
N ARG A 47 9.58 -8.37 0.80
CA ARG A 47 10.39 -7.13 0.79
C ARG A 47 11.66 -7.28 -0.03
N ALA A 48 12.36 -8.41 0.11
CA ALA A 48 13.58 -8.66 -0.66
C ALA A 48 13.31 -8.74 -2.16
N LEU A 49 12.20 -9.38 -2.59
CA LEU A 49 11.80 -9.42 -4.00
C LEU A 49 11.55 -8.03 -4.57
N LEU A 50 10.96 -7.12 -3.79
CA LEU A 50 10.66 -5.75 -4.21
C LEU A 50 11.90 -4.87 -4.44
N ASN A 51 13.08 -5.32 -4.01
CA ASN A 51 14.36 -4.65 -4.31
C ASN A 51 14.83 -4.90 -5.76
N SER A 52 14.12 -5.71 -6.54
CA SER A 52 14.40 -5.98 -7.94
C SER A 52 13.22 -5.59 -8.83
N THR A 53 13.48 -5.10 -10.05
CA THR A 53 12.41 -4.81 -11.00
C THR A 53 11.61 -6.06 -11.35
N ARG A 54 12.28 -7.19 -11.62
CA ARG A 54 11.62 -8.47 -11.93
C ARG A 54 10.72 -8.96 -10.80
N GLY A 55 11.19 -8.91 -9.55
CA GLY A 55 10.41 -9.30 -8.37
C GLY A 55 9.23 -8.37 -8.11
N ARG A 56 9.41 -7.05 -8.23
CA ARG A 56 8.29 -6.08 -8.15
C ARG A 56 7.20 -6.39 -9.17
N THR A 57 7.58 -6.55 -10.43
CA THR A 57 6.65 -6.85 -11.51
C THR A 57 5.92 -8.17 -11.25
N ALA A 58 6.64 -9.22 -10.82
CA ALA A 58 6.04 -10.52 -10.54
C ALA A 58 5.02 -10.48 -9.40
N VAL A 59 5.30 -9.74 -8.31
CA VAL A 59 4.36 -9.57 -7.20
C VAL A 59 3.13 -8.76 -7.62
N LEU A 60 3.31 -7.67 -8.37
CA LEU A 60 2.21 -6.82 -8.86
C LEU A 60 1.30 -7.55 -9.86
N GLN A 61 1.87 -8.38 -10.71
CA GLN A 61 1.12 -9.17 -11.70
C GLN A 61 0.40 -10.38 -11.11
N ASP A 62 0.64 -10.73 -9.84
CA ASP A 62 -0.04 -11.83 -9.16
C ASP A 62 -1.06 -11.30 -8.13
N PRO A 63 -2.37 -11.28 -8.46
CA PRO A 63 -3.41 -10.84 -7.54
C PRO A 63 -3.45 -11.65 -6.24
N LYS A 64 -3.06 -12.94 -6.27
CA LYS A 64 -3.06 -13.78 -5.07
C LYS A 64 -1.90 -13.41 -4.15
N ALA A 65 -0.75 -13.01 -4.70
CA ALA A 65 0.36 -12.51 -3.91
C ALA A 65 -0.01 -11.19 -3.21
N LEU A 66 -0.58 -10.24 -3.95
CA LEU A 66 -1.06 -8.98 -3.38
C LEU A 66 -2.13 -9.20 -2.31
N LEU A 67 -3.11 -10.06 -2.57
CA LEU A 67 -4.16 -10.38 -1.60
C LEU A 67 -3.59 -11.07 -0.37
N ALA A 68 -2.63 -12.00 -0.50
CA ALA A 68 -1.97 -12.65 0.63
C ALA A 68 -1.21 -11.64 1.50
N ILE A 69 -0.51 -10.68 0.90
CA ILE A 69 0.14 -9.58 1.63
C ILE A 69 -0.92 -8.69 2.30
N ALA A 70 -2.02 -8.37 1.62
CA ALA A 70 -3.10 -7.57 2.18
C ALA A 70 -3.79 -8.25 3.36
N GLN A 71 -4.06 -9.56 3.29
CA GLN A 71 -4.61 -10.34 4.41
C GLN A 71 -3.70 -10.33 5.64
N ALA A 72 -2.38 -10.18 5.45
CA ALA A 72 -1.44 -10.11 6.56
C ALA A 72 -1.61 -8.85 7.44
N ILE A 73 -2.39 -7.84 6.99
CA ILE A 73 -2.73 -6.70 7.85
C ILE A 73 -3.61 -7.11 9.03
N ASP A 74 -4.33 -8.23 8.97
CA ASP A 74 -5.20 -8.69 10.07
C ASP A 74 -4.48 -9.59 11.09
N ILE A 75 -3.19 -9.90 10.86
CA ILE A 75 -2.39 -10.66 11.82
C ILE A 75 -2.24 -9.85 13.12
N ASN A 76 -2.49 -10.50 14.27
CA ASN A 76 -2.43 -9.86 15.59
C ASN A 76 -1.04 -9.36 16.00
N ASP A 77 0.03 -9.94 15.45
CA ASP A 77 1.40 -9.47 15.66
C ASP A 77 1.64 -8.11 14.95
N CYS A 78 2.00 -7.10 15.75
CA CYS A 78 2.25 -5.75 15.25
C CYS A 78 3.35 -5.71 14.18
N LYS A 79 4.39 -6.55 14.28
CA LYS A 79 5.50 -6.53 13.32
C LYS A 79 5.04 -7.03 11.96
N CYS A 80 4.31 -8.14 11.91
CA CYS A 80 3.70 -8.64 10.67
C CYS A 80 2.81 -7.57 10.02
N LYS A 81 1.91 -6.98 10.81
CA LYS A 81 1.00 -5.92 10.36
C LYS A 81 1.75 -4.72 9.78
N ILE A 82 2.73 -4.18 10.50
CA ILE A 82 3.56 -3.06 10.03
C ILE A 82 4.25 -3.41 8.72
N VAL A 83 4.90 -4.57 8.65
CA VAL A 83 5.65 -4.97 7.46
C VAL A 83 4.72 -5.15 6.26
N ALA A 84 3.54 -5.76 6.44
CA ALA A 84 2.54 -5.90 5.38
C ALA A 84 2.10 -4.52 4.85
N ILE A 85 1.78 -3.59 5.75
CA ILE A 85 1.36 -2.22 5.39
C ILE A 85 2.50 -1.46 4.68
N GLU A 86 3.74 -1.59 5.15
CA GLU A 86 4.91 -0.98 4.50
C GLU A 86 5.14 -1.53 3.08
N ILE A 87 4.97 -2.84 2.87
CA ILE A 87 5.04 -3.47 1.54
C ILE A 87 3.99 -2.88 0.60
N LEU A 88 2.72 -2.86 1.02
CA LEU A 88 1.63 -2.29 0.23
C LEU A 88 1.87 -0.81 -0.08
N SER A 89 2.37 -0.05 0.91
CA SER A 89 2.70 1.36 0.75
C SER A 89 3.77 1.56 -0.32
N GLY A 90 4.85 0.78 -0.28
CA GLY A 90 5.94 0.84 -1.25
C GLY A 90 5.49 0.48 -2.67
N LEU A 91 4.60 -0.51 -2.81
CA LEU A 91 4.04 -0.90 -4.09
C LEU A 91 3.19 0.19 -4.75
N CYS A 92 2.57 1.08 -3.97
CA CYS A 92 1.83 2.21 -4.52
C CYS A 92 2.71 3.15 -5.35
N PHE A 93 4.02 3.23 -5.09
CA PHE A 93 4.94 4.09 -5.83
C PHE A 93 5.45 3.46 -7.14
N VAL A 94 5.06 2.23 -7.47
CA VAL A 94 5.43 1.61 -8.74
C VAL A 94 4.58 2.25 -9.86
N PRO A 95 5.21 2.81 -10.91
CA PRO A 95 4.51 3.49 -12.00
C PRO A 95 3.43 2.65 -12.67
N GLU A 96 2.46 3.35 -13.27
CA GLU A 96 1.43 2.86 -14.18
C GLU A 96 0.40 1.85 -13.63
N GLU A 97 0.65 1.11 -12.54
CA GLU A 97 -0.35 0.15 -12.03
C GLU A 97 -0.31 -0.09 -10.50
N GLY A 98 0.79 0.26 -9.81
CA GLY A 98 1.03 -0.16 -8.44
C GLY A 98 -0.07 0.21 -7.45
N HIS A 99 -0.45 1.49 -7.41
CA HIS A 99 -1.50 1.96 -6.52
C HIS A 99 -2.88 1.34 -6.79
N ARG A 100 -3.24 1.18 -8.07
CA ARG A 100 -4.53 0.63 -8.49
C ARG A 100 -4.65 -0.83 -8.08
N GLN A 101 -3.57 -1.59 -8.21
CA GLN A 101 -3.52 -2.99 -7.80
C GLN A 101 -3.57 -3.15 -6.29
N VAL A 102 -2.87 -2.30 -5.53
CA VAL A 102 -2.97 -2.29 -4.05
C VAL A 102 -4.40 -1.96 -3.61
N LEU A 103 -5.03 -0.93 -4.20
CA LEU A 103 -6.42 -0.59 -3.91
C LEU A 103 -7.39 -1.72 -4.27
N THR A 104 -7.14 -2.42 -5.38
CA THR A 104 -7.91 -3.59 -5.80
C THR A 104 -7.79 -4.72 -4.77
N ALA A 105 -6.58 -5.01 -4.30
CA ALA A 105 -6.34 -6.04 -3.28
C ALA A 105 -7.04 -5.71 -1.94
N LEU A 106 -6.98 -4.45 -1.49
CA LEU A 106 -7.70 -4.00 -0.28
C LEU A 106 -9.22 -4.07 -0.47
N THR A 107 -9.72 -3.78 -1.68
CA THR A 107 -11.15 -3.92 -2.01
C THR A 107 -11.58 -5.39 -1.98
N GLN A 108 -10.73 -6.31 -2.45
CA GLN A 108 -10.98 -7.76 -2.38
C GLN A 108 -10.85 -8.31 -0.96
N LEU A 109 -10.03 -7.68 -0.12
CA LEU A 109 -9.86 -8.06 1.29
C LEU A 109 -11.11 -7.75 2.13
N SER A 110 -11.78 -6.63 1.86
CA SER A 110 -12.98 -6.16 2.58
C SER A 110 -14.01 -7.27 2.87
N PRO A 111 -14.54 -8.01 1.86
CA PRO A 111 -15.49 -9.09 2.13
C PRO A 111 -14.87 -10.29 2.85
N ILE A 112 -13.56 -10.53 2.72
CA ILE A 112 -12.86 -11.63 3.40
C ILE A 112 -12.78 -11.36 4.91
N LEU A 113 -12.53 -10.12 5.30
CA LEU A 113 -12.52 -9.68 6.70
C LEU A 113 -13.93 -9.40 7.25
N GLY A 114 -14.96 -9.46 6.42
CA GLY A 114 -16.33 -9.09 6.81
C GLY A 114 -16.49 -7.59 7.09
N GLU A 115 -15.67 -6.75 6.47
CA GLU A 115 -15.76 -5.30 6.61
C GLU A 115 -16.99 -4.74 5.89
N ARG A 116 -17.55 -3.65 6.43
CA ARG A 116 -18.58 -2.86 5.74
C ARG A 116 -17.97 -1.91 4.72
N THR A 117 -16.76 -1.43 4.99
CA THR A 117 -16.01 -0.53 4.11
C THR A 117 -14.56 -1.01 3.99
N ARG A 118 -13.96 -0.85 2.80
CA ARG A 118 -12.65 -1.43 2.41
C ARG A 118 -11.42 -1.04 3.23
N PHE A 119 -11.56 -0.14 4.19
CA PHE A 119 -10.47 0.34 5.05
C PHE A 119 -10.83 0.23 6.54
N GLN A 120 -11.91 -0.46 6.89
CA GLN A 120 -12.46 -0.47 8.23
C GLN A 120 -11.45 -0.97 9.26
N THR A 121 -10.73 -2.08 8.99
CA THR A 121 -9.71 -2.63 9.89
C THR A 121 -8.56 -1.67 10.09
N LEU A 122 -8.06 -1.06 9.02
CA LEU A 122 -6.99 -0.06 9.09
C LEU A 122 -7.41 1.16 9.92
N VAL A 123 -8.62 1.67 9.70
CA VAL A 123 -9.16 2.82 10.46
C VAL A 123 -9.42 2.45 11.92
N SER A 124 -9.91 1.24 12.18
CA SER A 124 -10.11 0.72 13.54
C SER A 124 -8.77 0.64 14.29
N ASP A 125 -7.72 0.16 13.64
CA ASP A 125 -6.39 0.04 14.22
C ASP A 125 -5.73 1.39 14.55
N LEU A 126 -6.15 2.50 13.91
CA LEU A 126 -5.72 3.84 14.33
C LEU A 126 -6.19 4.19 15.74
N HIS A 127 -7.36 3.70 16.14
CA HIS A 127 -7.96 3.96 17.46
C HIS A 127 -7.55 2.92 18.51
N LYS A 128 -7.07 1.75 18.07
CA LYS A 128 -6.63 0.66 18.94
C LYS A 128 -5.35 1.02 19.70
N ARG A 129 -5.21 0.48 20.91
CA ARG A 129 -3.94 0.43 21.66
C ARG A 129 -3.36 -0.97 21.56
N PHE A 130 -2.06 -1.05 21.26
CA PHE A 130 -1.31 -2.30 21.21
C PHE A 130 -0.50 -2.47 22.52
N ASN A 131 0.30 -3.53 22.63
CA ASN A 131 0.96 -3.91 23.89
C ASN A 131 1.85 -2.79 24.45
N THR A 132 2.48 -2.00 23.58
CA THR A 132 3.28 -0.84 23.95
C THR A 132 2.83 0.41 23.19
N GLU A 133 3.07 1.59 23.77
CA GLU A 133 2.85 2.87 23.06
C GLU A 133 3.69 2.94 21.79
N ARG A 134 4.95 2.49 21.86
CA ARG A 134 5.85 2.44 20.70
C ARG A 134 5.29 1.59 19.56
N GLU A 135 4.73 0.41 19.84
CA GLU A 135 4.09 -0.41 18.81
C GLU A 135 2.83 0.26 18.27
N THR A 136 2.04 0.86 19.15
CA THR A 136 0.84 1.61 18.77
C THR A 136 1.16 2.73 17.78
N ASP A 137 2.18 3.54 18.08
CA ASP A 137 2.60 4.64 17.20
C ASP A 137 3.15 4.12 15.87
N ARG A 138 3.92 3.04 15.89
CA ARG A 138 4.45 2.45 14.65
C ARG A 138 3.36 1.92 13.73
N VAL A 139 2.34 1.25 14.29
CA VAL A 139 1.18 0.79 13.50
C VAL A 139 0.46 1.99 12.89
N ARG A 140 0.19 3.03 13.67
CA ARG A 140 -0.47 4.26 13.19
C ARG A 140 0.32 4.94 12.07
N ILE A 141 1.63 5.10 12.25
CA ILE A 141 2.52 5.68 11.24
C ILE A 141 2.46 4.87 9.94
N ALA A 142 2.52 3.54 10.02
CA ALA A 142 2.43 2.67 8.84
C ALA A 142 1.09 2.85 8.12
N ILE A 143 -0.03 2.82 8.85
CA ILE A 143 -1.39 2.97 8.28
C ILE A 143 -1.53 4.31 7.57
N LEU A 144 -1.12 5.41 8.22
CA LEU A 144 -1.17 6.74 7.62
C LEU A 144 -0.25 6.86 6.40
N GLY A 145 0.91 6.19 6.44
CA GLY A 145 1.81 6.07 5.29
C GLY A 145 1.14 5.42 4.09
N LEU A 146 0.41 4.32 4.30
CA LEU A 146 -0.36 3.64 3.24
C LEU A 146 -1.47 4.51 2.67
N ILE A 147 -2.26 5.16 3.54
CA ILE A 147 -3.33 6.07 3.12
C ILE A 147 -2.75 7.20 2.26
N ASN A 148 -1.66 7.83 2.71
CA ASN A 148 -0.98 8.88 1.95
C ASN A 148 -0.44 8.38 0.61
N ALA A 149 0.09 7.15 0.58
CA ALA A 149 0.60 6.55 -0.64
C ALA A 149 -0.51 6.32 -1.68
N LEU A 150 -1.67 5.80 -1.24
CA LEU A 150 -2.84 5.58 -2.10
C LEU A 150 -3.44 6.90 -2.63
N LEU A 151 -3.51 7.94 -1.78
CA LEU A 151 -4.09 9.23 -2.14
C LEU A 151 -3.21 10.02 -3.12
N ARG A 152 -1.90 10.02 -2.94
CA ARG A 152 -0.98 10.75 -3.83
C ARG A 152 -1.07 10.27 -5.28
N THR A 153 -1.23 8.96 -5.45
CA THR A 153 -1.21 8.30 -6.77
C THR A 153 -2.57 8.24 -7.46
N GLY A 154 -3.66 8.43 -6.71
CA GLY A 154 -5.01 8.50 -7.24
C GLY A 154 -5.35 9.92 -7.68
N ASN A 155 -5.15 10.23 -8.96
CA ASN A 155 -5.65 11.44 -9.65
C ASN A 155 -5.27 12.82 -9.09
N ALA A 156 -4.58 12.98 -7.97
CA ALA A 156 -4.19 14.30 -7.46
C ALA A 156 -3.16 14.99 -8.39
N GLU A 157 -2.20 14.25 -8.94
CA GLU A 157 -1.19 14.81 -9.85
C GLU A 157 -1.70 14.98 -11.28
N ALA A 158 -2.48 14.03 -11.80
CA ALA A 158 -3.08 14.12 -13.13
C ALA A 158 -4.03 15.33 -13.22
N THR A 159 -4.84 15.53 -12.18
CA THR A 159 -5.76 16.68 -12.06
C THR A 159 -4.97 17.99 -12.13
N VAL A 160 -3.89 18.15 -11.34
CA VAL A 160 -3.04 19.36 -11.35
C VAL A 160 -2.36 19.59 -12.71
N ALA A 161 -1.90 18.53 -13.38
CA ALA A 161 -1.31 18.65 -14.72
C ALA A 161 -2.35 19.11 -15.77
N THR A 162 -3.57 18.55 -15.75
CA THR A 162 -4.67 19.04 -16.59
C THR A 162 -5.03 20.50 -16.29
N TRP A 163 -5.05 20.91 -15.01
CA TRP A 163 -5.35 22.30 -14.64
C TRP A 163 -4.24 23.28 -15.05
N LEU A 164 -2.97 22.86 -15.03
CA LEU A 164 -1.85 23.66 -15.52
C LEU A 164 -1.90 23.86 -17.04
N ASP A 165 -2.31 22.86 -17.80
CA ASP A 165 -2.50 23.02 -19.26
C ASP A 165 -3.76 23.83 -19.60
N VAL A 166 -4.84 23.66 -18.82
CA VAL A 166 -6.03 24.53 -18.92
C VAL A 166 -5.67 25.98 -18.54
N SER A 167 -4.82 26.23 -17.55
CA SER A 167 -4.41 27.60 -17.19
C SER A 167 -3.51 28.27 -18.23
N LYS A 168 -2.67 27.50 -18.93
CA LYS A 168 -1.84 28.03 -20.03
C LYS A 168 -2.69 28.47 -21.23
N SER A 169 -3.85 27.85 -21.44
CA SER A 169 -4.77 28.20 -22.53
C SER A 169 -5.64 29.44 -22.25
N HIS A 170 -5.78 29.87 -20.98
CA HIS A 170 -6.63 31.01 -20.58
C HIS A 170 -5.95 31.92 -19.54
N PRO A 171 -5.13 32.91 -19.96
CA PRO A 171 -4.23 33.66 -19.08
C PRO A 171 -4.90 34.75 -18.19
N THR A 172 -6.21 34.96 -18.28
CA THR A 172 -6.89 36.09 -17.61
C THR A 172 -7.61 35.75 -16.29
N ALA A 173 -7.74 34.48 -15.90
CA ALA A 173 -8.31 34.09 -14.60
C ALA A 173 -7.26 34.13 -13.48
N SER A 174 -6.71 35.32 -13.23
CA SER A 174 -5.57 35.54 -12.35
C SER A 174 -5.98 35.88 -10.91
N ARG A 175 -5.28 35.25 -9.96
CA ARG A 175 -5.18 35.56 -8.52
C ARG A 175 -6.32 35.17 -7.57
N LEU A 176 -7.59 35.17 -7.95
CA LEU A 176 -8.67 34.78 -7.02
C LEU A 176 -8.75 33.26 -6.79
N THR A 177 -8.55 32.45 -7.83
CA THR A 177 -8.67 30.98 -7.75
C THR A 177 -7.52 30.35 -6.94
N ILE A 178 -6.32 30.93 -7.01
CA ILE A 178 -5.16 30.45 -6.23
C ILE A 178 -5.35 30.74 -4.74
N ARG A 179 -5.95 31.88 -4.38
CA ARG A 179 -6.30 32.17 -2.96
C ARG A 179 -7.43 31.28 -2.45
N ALA A 180 -8.37 30.89 -3.31
CA ALA A 180 -9.43 29.94 -2.98
C ALA A 180 -8.88 28.51 -2.75
N LEU A 181 -7.89 28.08 -3.54
CA LEU A 181 -7.26 26.76 -3.38
C LEU A 181 -6.33 26.66 -2.16
N ILE A 182 -5.69 27.77 -1.77
CA ILE A 182 -4.94 27.87 -0.51
C ILE A 182 -5.90 27.88 0.69
N ALA A 183 -7.06 28.54 0.59
CA ALA A 183 -8.08 28.55 1.66
C ALA A 183 -8.78 27.19 1.85
N LEU A 184 -8.83 26.35 0.81
CA LEU A 184 -9.37 24.98 0.84
C LEU A 184 -8.33 23.90 1.25
N GLY A 185 -7.09 24.28 1.54
CA GLY A 185 -6.07 23.38 2.10
C GLY A 185 -5.47 22.37 1.12
N VAL A 186 -5.54 22.64 -0.19
CA VAL A 186 -5.09 21.70 -1.24
C VAL A 186 -3.59 21.80 -1.52
N ILE A 187 -2.91 22.86 -1.10
CA ILE A 187 -1.46 23.02 -1.20
C ILE A 187 -0.90 23.43 0.15
N SER A 188 -0.33 22.49 0.90
CA SER A 188 0.34 22.76 2.18
C SER A 188 1.85 22.87 1.96
N HIS A 189 2.37 24.11 1.97
CA HIS A 189 3.76 24.30 2.35
C HIS A 189 3.78 24.28 3.88
N GLU A 190 4.31 23.19 4.43
CA GLU A 190 4.38 22.87 5.86
C GLU A 190 3.04 22.55 6.57
N LYS A 191 3.17 21.61 7.53
CA LYS A 191 2.22 21.18 8.56
C LYS A 191 1.22 20.08 8.19
N VAL A 192 1.57 18.90 8.70
CA VAL A 192 0.71 17.80 9.19
C VAL A 192 -0.78 18.13 9.16
N VAL A 193 -1.50 17.50 8.23
CA VAL A 193 -2.97 17.50 8.23
C VAL A 193 -3.44 16.67 9.43
N PRO A 194 -4.36 17.18 10.27
CA PRO A 194 -4.89 16.41 11.39
C PRO A 194 -5.67 15.20 10.89
N ILE A 195 -5.30 14.01 11.40
CA ILE A 195 -5.87 12.69 11.07
C ILE A 195 -7.41 12.68 11.15
N SER A 196 -8.01 13.54 11.99
CA SER A 196 -9.46 13.65 12.15
C SER A 196 -10.21 14.01 10.87
N ARG A 197 -9.65 14.85 9.98
CA ARG A 197 -10.35 15.26 8.75
C ARG A 197 -10.29 14.22 7.63
N LEU A 198 -9.32 13.31 7.66
CA LEU A 198 -9.21 12.21 6.70
C LEU A 198 -10.19 11.06 7.01
N LEU A 199 -10.57 10.91 8.29
CA LEU A 199 -11.51 9.87 8.72
C LEU A 199 -12.95 10.16 8.29
N ASP A 200 -13.36 11.42 8.25
CA ASP A 200 -14.72 11.83 7.87
C ASP A 200 -15.03 11.65 6.37
N SER A 201 -14.01 11.44 5.52
CA SER A 201 -14.19 11.20 4.08
C SER A 201 -14.15 9.72 3.67
N LEU A 202 -13.95 8.81 4.63
CA LEU A 202 -13.86 7.35 4.42
C LEU A 202 -15.03 6.57 5.03
N LEU A 203 -16.00 7.26 5.64
CA LEU A 203 -17.31 6.77 6.06
C LEU A 203 -18.39 7.25 5.07
#